data_AF-A0A2E0UDI2-F1
#
_entry.id   AF-A0A2E0UDI2-F1
#
_cell.length_a   1.000
_cell.length_b   1.000
_cell.length_c   1.000
_cell.angle_alpha   90.00
_cell.angle_beta   90.00
_cell.angle_gamma   90.00
#
_symmetry.space_group_name_H-M   'P 1'
#
loop_
_entity.id
_entity.type
_entity.pdbx_description
1 polymer ?
#
loop_
_entity_poly.entity_id
_entity_poly.type
_entity_poly.pdbx_seq_one_letter_code
_entity_poly.pdbx_strand_id
1 'polypeptide(L)'
;MEVNGYQIGSGADLAGADLTDADLSSVDLSDAWLGGALLTGSNLSESHMAGADLRNTVCRSTNFNEADLHHVNFWSSDLSGSQFTGAVLSRSWLGNANLTQTDFRSAELGGAWLTGSDLTDAHFGGATLAGASLSRTCLRDTNFTGVFAMSTDFRSSICSGTYFKAANLTGAIFRGASLVSVDFSFADLGGVDFSDTLVFEDVTLEGSRHDESTQWPKGFNPPPSVGVTHHE
;
A
#
# COMPACT_ATOMS: atom_id res chain seq x y z
N MET A 1 -5.62 -24.03 -18.39
CA MET A 1 -7.08 -24.17 -18.63
C MET A 1 -7.47 -23.23 -19.77
N GLU A 2 -8.70 -23.27 -20.28
CA GLU A 2 -9.15 -22.31 -21.30
C GLU A 2 -10.29 -21.45 -20.75
N VAL A 3 -10.19 -20.14 -20.90
CA VAL A 3 -11.21 -19.16 -20.51
C VAL A 3 -11.41 -18.20 -21.67
N ASN A 4 -12.64 -18.04 -22.14
CA ASN A 4 -12.97 -17.12 -23.24
C ASN A 4 -12.09 -17.27 -24.50
N GLY A 5 -11.62 -18.49 -24.80
CA GLY A 5 -10.75 -18.77 -25.95
C GLY A 5 -9.25 -18.55 -25.69
N TYR A 6 -8.85 -18.13 -24.49
CA TYR A 6 -7.46 -17.95 -24.10
C TYR A 6 -6.95 -19.15 -23.34
N GLN A 7 -5.76 -19.62 -23.70
CA GLN A 7 -5.04 -20.62 -22.92
C GLN A 7 -4.40 -19.94 -21.71
N ILE A 8 -4.88 -20.31 -20.52
CA ILE A 8 -4.45 -19.76 -19.25
C ILE A 8 -3.37 -20.65 -18.64
N GLY A 9 -2.24 -20.04 -18.29
CA GLY A 9 -1.12 -20.68 -17.59
C GLY A 9 0.08 -19.72 -17.46
N SER A 10 1.16 -20.24 -16.87
CA SER A 10 2.43 -19.51 -16.75
C SER A 10 2.95 -19.07 -18.12
N GLY A 11 3.43 -17.82 -18.21
CA GLY A 11 3.96 -17.23 -19.43
C GLY A 11 2.94 -17.02 -20.54
N ALA A 12 1.64 -17.18 -20.27
CA ALA A 12 0.60 -16.99 -21.28
C ALA A 12 0.55 -15.54 -21.78
N ASP A 13 0.33 -15.37 -23.07
CA ASP A 13 0.00 -14.07 -23.66
C ASP A 13 -1.51 -13.85 -23.56
N LEU A 14 -1.89 -12.99 -22.63
CA LEU A 14 -3.25 -12.59 -22.29
C LEU A 14 -3.40 -11.07 -22.43
N ALA A 15 -2.54 -10.41 -23.22
CA ALA A 15 -2.58 -8.97 -23.38
C ALA A 15 -3.91 -8.53 -24.00
N GLY A 16 -4.61 -7.63 -23.32
CA GLY A 16 -5.94 -7.17 -23.72
C GLY A 16 -7.05 -8.23 -23.64
N ALA A 17 -6.80 -9.39 -23.04
CA ALA A 17 -7.80 -10.44 -22.90
C ALA A 17 -8.99 -9.97 -22.05
N ASP A 18 -10.19 -10.40 -22.42
CA ASP A 18 -11.39 -10.23 -21.58
C ASP A 18 -11.55 -11.46 -20.69
N LEU A 19 -11.20 -11.27 -19.43
CA LEU A 19 -11.27 -12.24 -18.33
C LEU A 19 -12.20 -11.71 -17.22
N THR A 20 -13.14 -10.83 -17.58
CA THR A 20 -14.16 -10.31 -16.65
C THR A 20 -14.94 -11.47 -16.03
N ASP A 21 -15.14 -11.42 -14.72
CA ASP A 21 -15.82 -12.45 -13.90
C ASP A 21 -15.22 -13.86 -14.02
N ALA A 22 -14.01 -14.02 -14.57
CA ALA A 22 -13.37 -15.32 -14.70
C ALA A 22 -12.95 -15.88 -13.33
N ASP A 23 -13.12 -17.19 -13.16
CA ASP A 23 -12.51 -17.92 -12.04
C ASP A 23 -11.12 -18.41 -12.44
N LEU A 24 -10.11 -17.74 -11.91
CA LEU A 24 -8.69 -17.99 -12.09
C LEU A 24 -8.02 -18.31 -10.73
N SER A 25 -8.82 -18.75 -9.75
CA SER A 25 -8.33 -19.09 -8.43
C SER A 25 -7.33 -20.25 -8.48
N SER A 26 -6.26 -20.13 -7.69
CA SER A 26 -5.16 -21.10 -7.61
C SER A 26 -4.45 -21.40 -8.94
N VAL A 27 -4.69 -20.60 -9.99
CA VAL A 27 -4.04 -20.81 -11.29
C VAL A 27 -2.61 -20.28 -11.24
N ASP A 28 -1.70 -21.00 -11.89
CA ASP A 28 -0.36 -20.50 -12.15
C ASP A 28 -0.36 -19.60 -13.40
N LEU A 29 -0.16 -18.31 -13.17
CA LEU A 29 0.01 -17.21 -14.12
C LEU A 29 1.39 -16.56 -13.97
N SER A 30 2.37 -17.26 -13.38
CA SER A 30 3.72 -16.75 -13.21
C SER A 30 4.29 -16.30 -14.55
N ASP A 31 4.89 -15.11 -14.60
CA ASP A 31 5.45 -14.47 -15.80
C ASP A 31 4.45 -14.25 -16.96
N ALA A 32 3.13 -14.40 -16.75
CA ALA A 32 2.13 -14.16 -17.80
C ALA A 32 2.05 -12.68 -18.19
N TRP A 33 1.66 -12.41 -19.45
CA TRP A 33 1.51 -11.07 -20.00
C TRP A 33 0.03 -10.71 -20.06
N LEU A 34 -0.45 -9.93 -19.10
CA LEU A 34 -1.85 -9.50 -19.00
C LEU A 34 -2.00 -7.99 -19.28
N GLY A 35 -1.02 -7.35 -19.92
CA GLY A 35 -1.05 -5.91 -20.17
C GLY A 35 -2.36 -5.47 -20.85
N GLY A 36 -3.11 -4.57 -20.21
CA GLY A 36 -4.40 -4.08 -20.73
C GLY A 36 -5.59 -5.03 -20.61
N ALA A 37 -5.44 -6.20 -19.97
CA ALA A 37 -6.53 -7.15 -19.79
C ALA A 37 -7.67 -6.59 -18.92
N LEU A 38 -8.88 -7.09 -19.17
CA LEU A 38 -10.07 -6.82 -18.37
C LEU A 38 -10.27 -7.96 -17.38
N LEU A 39 -10.19 -7.65 -16.10
CA LEU A 39 -10.24 -8.60 -14.98
C LEU A 39 -11.31 -8.21 -13.96
N THR A 40 -12.23 -7.30 -14.33
CA THR A 40 -13.25 -6.80 -13.40
C THR A 40 -14.05 -7.96 -12.83
N GLY A 41 -14.20 -7.99 -11.50
CA GLY A 41 -14.95 -9.04 -10.80
C GLY A 41 -14.32 -10.44 -10.83
N SER A 42 -13.15 -10.62 -11.47
CA SER A 42 -12.51 -11.93 -11.55
C SER A 42 -12.01 -12.42 -10.18
N ASN A 43 -11.88 -13.74 -10.06
CA ASN A 43 -11.31 -14.39 -8.89
C ASN A 43 -9.90 -14.90 -9.18
N LEU A 44 -8.89 -14.24 -8.60
CA LEU A 44 -7.48 -14.61 -8.67
C LEU A 44 -6.95 -15.00 -7.28
N SER A 45 -7.83 -15.39 -6.34
CA SER A 45 -7.40 -15.81 -5.01
C SER A 45 -6.46 -16.99 -5.08
N GLU A 46 -5.43 -17.01 -4.22
CA GLU A 46 -4.43 -18.08 -4.12
C GLU A 46 -3.66 -18.36 -5.43
N SER A 47 -3.79 -17.50 -6.46
CA SER A 47 -3.09 -17.67 -7.73
C SER A 47 -1.60 -17.39 -7.57
N HIS A 48 -0.79 -18.01 -8.44
CA HIS A 48 0.64 -17.72 -8.52
C HIS A 48 0.87 -16.77 -9.69
N MET A 49 1.27 -15.53 -9.40
CA MET A 49 1.39 -14.45 -10.38
C MET A 49 2.75 -13.76 -10.27
N ALA A 50 3.74 -14.43 -9.69
CA ALA A 50 5.08 -13.88 -9.54
C ALA A 50 5.62 -13.43 -10.91
N GLY A 51 6.08 -12.19 -10.99
CA GLY A 51 6.63 -11.59 -12.21
C GLY A 51 5.62 -11.29 -13.33
N ALA A 52 4.32 -11.54 -13.13
CA ALA A 52 3.31 -11.27 -14.16
C ALA A 52 3.22 -9.76 -14.48
N ASP A 53 2.94 -9.46 -15.76
CA ASP A 53 2.78 -8.09 -16.25
C ASP A 53 1.29 -7.75 -16.37
N LEU A 54 0.77 -6.99 -15.40
CA LEU A 54 -0.59 -6.49 -15.35
C LEU A 54 -0.65 -4.97 -15.61
N ARG A 55 0.27 -4.40 -16.39
CA ARG A 55 0.25 -2.95 -16.65
C ARG A 55 -1.02 -2.54 -17.39
N ASN A 56 -1.60 -1.40 -16.98
CA ASN A 56 -2.80 -0.82 -17.59
C ASN A 56 -4.03 -1.75 -17.59
N THR A 57 -4.09 -2.73 -16.70
CA THR A 57 -5.26 -3.62 -16.57
C THR A 57 -6.44 -2.92 -15.91
N VAL A 58 -7.64 -3.47 -16.13
CA VAL A 58 -8.85 -3.10 -15.38
C VAL A 58 -9.23 -4.24 -14.45
N CYS A 59 -8.76 -4.17 -13.21
CA CYS A 59 -8.94 -5.14 -12.15
C CYS A 59 -9.95 -4.69 -11.10
N ARG A 60 -10.98 -3.90 -11.46
CA ARG A 60 -11.96 -3.42 -10.47
C ARG A 60 -12.64 -4.56 -9.72
N SER A 61 -12.74 -4.47 -8.40
CA SER A 61 -13.37 -5.48 -7.56
C SER A 61 -12.82 -6.91 -7.77
N THR A 62 -11.55 -7.03 -8.16
CA THR A 62 -10.90 -8.34 -8.35
C THR A 62 -10.47 -8.91 -7.01
N ASN A 63 -10.62 -10.22 -6.85
CA ASN A 63 -10.14 -10.91 -5.66
C ASN A 63 -8.72 -11.45 -5.88
N PHE A 64 -7.73 -10.87 -5.22
CA PHE A 64 -6.34 -11.34 -5.15
C PHE A 64 -5.96 -11.86 -3.76
N ASN A 65 -6.94 -12.20 -2.92
CA ASN A 65 -6.66 -12.68 -1.57
C ASN A 65 -5.71 -13.88 -1.60
N GLU A 66 -4.69 -13.84 -0.75
CA GLU A 66 -3.67 -14.90 -0.62
C GLU A 66 -2.89 -15.21 -1.91
N ALA A 67 -2.96 -14.37 -2.93
CA ALA A 67 -2.20 -14.55 -4.17
C ALA A 67 -0.71 -14.26 -3.96
N ASP A 68 0.15 -15.02 -4.66
CA ASP A 68 1.56 -14.71 -4.80
C ASP A 68 1.75 -13.69 -5.94
N LEU A 69 2.05 -12.46 -5.57
CA LEU A 69 2.20 -11.30 -6.45
C LEU A 69 3.61 -10.69 -6.34
N HIS A 70 4.62 -11.48 -5.94
CA HIS A 70 6.00 -10.99 -5.88
C HIS A 70 6.42 -10.45 -7.25
N HIS A 71 7.05 -9.27 -7.27
CA HIS A 71 7.55 -8.67 -8.52
C HIS A 71 6.50 -8.39 -9.61
N VAL A 72 5.20 -8.47 -9.28
CA VAL A 72 4.13 -8.18 -10.24
C VAL A 72 4.16 -6.72 -10.68
N ASN A 73 3.72 -6.46 -11.91
CA ASN A 73 3.64 -5.11 -12.44
C ASN A 73 2.19 -4.65 -12.65
N PHE A 74 1.68 -3.81 -11.76
CA PHE A 74 0.38 -3.15 -11.82
C PHE A 74 0.48 -1.66 -12.23
N TRP A 75 1.55 -1.25 -12.91
CA TRP A 75 1.72 0.16 -13.26
C TRP A 75 0.54 0.70 -14.08
N SER A 76 -0.02 1.82 -13.62
CA SER A 76 -1.19 2.47 -14.25
C SER A 76 -2.44 1.60 -14.37
N SER A 77 -2.58 0.57 -13.54
CA SER A 77 -3.77 -0.28 -13.53
C SER A 77 -4.89 0.28 -12.65
N ASP A 78 -6.12 -0.09 -12.97
CA ASP A 78 -7.29 0.25 -12.17
C ASP A 78 -7.67 -0.94 -11.27
N LEU A 79 -7.32 -0.84 -10.00
CA LEU A 79 -7.51 -1.88 -8.99
C LEU A 79 -8.61 -1.47 -7.98
N SER A 80 -9.42 -0.44 -8.27
CA SER A 80 -10.38 0.09 -7.30
C SER A 80 -11.29 -1.00 -6.72
N GLY A 81 -11.41 -1.04 -5.39
CA GLY A 81 -12.23 -2.02 -4.68
C GLY A 81 -11.71 -3.46 -4.71
N SER A 82 -10.48 -3.70 -5.18
CA SER A 82 -9.88 -5.04 -5.17
C SER A 82 -9.50 -5.50 -3.77
N GLN A 83 -9.45 -6.82 -3.58
CA GLN A 83 -9.09 -7.44 -2.32
C GLN A 83 -7.72 -8.11 -2.44
N PHE A 84 -6.81 -7.81 -1.50
CA PHE A 84 -5.45 -8.32 -1.40
C PHE A 84 -5.18 -8.87 0.01
N THR A 85 -6.20 -9.31 0.73
CA THR A 85 -6.03 -9.79 2.11
C THR A 85 -5.05 -10.97 2.12
N GLY A 86 -3.97 -10.84 2.89
CA GLY A 86 -2.92 -11.86 2.97
C GLY A 86 -2.09 -12.08 1.70
N ALA A 87 -2.27 -11.25 0.66
CA ALA A 87 -1.52 -11.38 -0.58
C ALA A 87 -0.06 -10.94 -0.41
N VAL A 88 0.84 -11.50 -1.22
CA VAL A 88 2.27 -11.17 -1.15
C VAL A 88 2.69 -10.32 -2.34
N LEU A 89 2.84 -9.01 -2.13
CA LEU A 89 3.21 -8.00 -3.12
C LEU A 89 4.63 -7.47 -2.94
N SER A 90 5.51 -8.21 -2.27
CA SER A 90 6.89 -7.77 -2.01
C SER A 90 7.60 -7.39 -3.31
N ARG A 91 8.20 -6.20 -3.33
CA ARG A 91 8.93 -5.63 -4.49
C ARG A 91 8.11 -5.55 -5.80
N SER A 92 6.80 -5.42 -5.70
CA SER A 92 5.91 -5.17 -6.83
C SER A 92 5.89 -3.70 -7.27
N TRP A 93 5.38 -3.44 -8.47
CA TRP A 93 5.21 -2.09 -9.02
C TRP A 93 3.73 -1.73 -9.13
N LEU A 94 3.26 -0.80 -8.31
CA LEU A 94 1.90 -0.25 -8.34
C LEU A 94 1.89 1.28 -8.62
N GLY A 95 2.92 1.77 -9.29
CA GLY A 95 3.07 3.19 -9.59
C GLY A 95 1.93 3.73 -10.46
N ASN A 96 1.39 4.90 -10.10
CA ASN A 96 0.23 5.53 -10.76
C ASN A 96 -1.03 4.64 -10.84
N ALA A 97 -1.14 3.59 -10.04
CA ALA A 97 -2.34 2.76 -10.01
C ALA A 97 -3.49 3.46 -9.27
N ASN A 98 -4.72 3.15 -9.66
CA ASN A 98 -5.91 3.47 -8.87
C ASN A 98 -6.14 2.34 -7.85
N LEU A 99 -5.83 2.61 -6.59
CA LEU A 99 -5.97 1.70 -5.45
C LEU A 99 -7.05 2.21 -4.48
N THR A 100 -8.03 2.97 -4.98
CA THR A 100 -9.11 3.46 -4.14
C THR A 100 -9.94 2.29 -3.60
N GLN A 101 -10.31 2.37 -2.31
CA GLN A 101 -11.14 1.37 -1.63
C GLN A 101 -10.57 -0.07 -1.66
N THR A 102 -9.27 -0.26 -1.92
CA THR A 102 -8.65 -1.58 -1.90
C THR A 102 -8.42 -2.08 -0.48
N ASP A 103 -8.50 -3.39 -0.31
CA ASP A 103 -8.23 -4.05 0.97
C ASP A 103 -6.88 -4.78 0.96
N PHE A 104 -5.87 -4.19 1.59
CA PHE A 104 -4.53 -4.74 1.81
C PHE A 104 -4.33 -5.30 3.22
N ARG A 105 -5.39 -5.62 3.98
CA ARG A 105 -5.23 -6.13 5.34
C ARG A 105 -4.34 -7.37 5.37
N SER A 106 -3.36 -7.38 6.27
CA SER A 106 -2.35 -8.46 6.39
C SER A 106 -1.53 -8.75 5.13
N ALA A 107 -1.57 -7.89 4.10
CA ALA A 107 -0.76 -8.06 2.90
C ALA A 107 0.72 -7.74 3.15
N GLU A 108 1.59 -8.35 2.36
CA GLU A 108 3.04 -8.12 2.40
C GLU A 108 3.49 -7.23 1.25
N LEU A 109 3.77 -5.95 1.53
CA LEU A 109 4.18 -4.95 0.55
C LEU A 109 5.63 -4.47 0.77
N GLY A 110 6.47 -5.31 1.38
CA GLY A 110 7.87 -4.99 1.65
C GLY A 110 8.62 -4.53 0.39
N GLY A 111 9.14 -3.30 0.40
CA GLY A 111 9.83 -2.72 -0.74
C GLY A 111 8.98 -2.50 -2.00
N ALA A 112 7.65 -2.55 -1.93
CA ALA A 112 6.77 -2.28 -3.06
C ALA A 112 6.80 -0.79 -3.48
N TRP A 113 6.54 -0.52 -4.76
CA TRP A 113 6.61 0.82 -5.34
C TRP A 113 5.21 1.32 -5.69
N LEU A 114 4.63 2.14 -4.82
CA LEU A 114 3.29 2.72 -4.98
C LEU A 114 3.35 4.20 -5.40
N THR A 115 4.47 4.66 -5.95
CA THR A 115 4.67 6.10 -6.22
C THR A 115 3.56 6.67 -7.11
N GLY A 116 2.94 7.76 -6.68
CA GLY A 116 1.89 8.43 -7.44
C GLY A 116 0.53 7.73 -7.49
N SER A 117 0.34 6.61 -6.76
CA SER A 117 -0.96 5.92 -6.72
C SER A 117 -2.00 6.69 -5.89
N ASP A 118 -3.27 6.43 -6.17
CA ASP A 118 -4.39 6.88 -5.35
C ASP A 118 -4.85 5.76 -4.42
N LEU A 119 -4.72 5.94 -3.11
CA LEU A 119 -5.06 4.99 -2.06
C LEU A 119 -6.23 5.49 -1.20
N THR A 120 -7.05 6.39 -1.74
CA THR A 120 -8.20 6.95 -1.02
C THR A 120 -9.10 5.82 -0.50
N ASP A 121 -9.48 5.86 0.78
CA ASP A 121 -10.28 4.84 1.46
C ASP A 121 -9.68 3.41 1.49
N ALA A 122 -8.39 3.23 1.20
CA ALA A 122 -7.76 1.91 1.27
C ALA A 122 -7.52 1.43 2.71
N HIS A 123 -7.42 0.11 2.91
CA HIS A 123 -7.23 -0.51 4.22
C HIS A 123 -5.94 -1.34 4.29
N PHE A 124 -5.05 -1.04 5.25
CA PHE A 124 -3.74 -1.69 5.44
C PHE A 124 -3.59 -2.32 6.82
N GLY A 125 -4.69 -2.63 7.52
CA GLY A 125 -4.66 -3.16 8.87
C GLY A 125 -3.75 -4.39 8.99
N GLY A 126 -2.68 -4.30 9.78
CA GLY A 126 -1.69 -5.36 9.98
C GLY A 126 -0.79 -5.68 8.78
N ALA A 127 -0.83 -4.89 7.70
CA ALA A 127 0.04 -5.07 6.54
C ALA A 127 1.51 -4.73 6.85
N THR A 128 2.42 -5.22 6.00
CA THR A 128 3.84 -4.83 6.08
C THR A 128 4.22 -3.94 4.89
N LEU A 129 4.81 -2.79 5.17
CA LEU A 129 5.23 -1.77 4.19
C LEU A 129 6.70 -1.42 4.34
N ALA A 130 7.48 -2.23 5.06
CA ALA A 130 8.87 -1.92 5.38
C ALA A 130 9.67 -1.60 4.11
N GLY A 131 10.24 -0.39 4.05
CA GLY A 131 10.99 0.11 2.89
C GLY A 131 10.18 0.32 1.60
N ALA A 132 8.84 0.24 1.64
CA ALA A 132 8.00 0.58 0.50
C ALA A 132 8.06 2.08 0.17
N SER A 133 7.80 2.43 -1.08
CA SER A 133 7.69 3.84 -1.51
C SER A 133 6.25 4.21 -1.82
N LEU A 134 5.68 5.04 -0.96
CA LEU A 134 4.39 5.72 -1.12
C LEU A 134 4.60 7.21 -1.44
N SER A 135 5.72 7.55 -2.06
CA SER A 135 5.99 8.94 -2.41
C SER A 135 4.94 9.47 -3.40
N ARG A 136 4.50 10.73 -3.22
CA ARG A 136 3.51 11.41 -4.07
C ARG A 136 2.15 10.69 -4.17
N THR A 137 1.79 9.87 -3.20
CA THR A 137 0.49 9.17 -3.16
C THR A 137 -0.63 10.06 -2.60
N CYS A 138 -1.87 9.76 -2.99
CA CYS A 138 -3.05 10.25 -2.28
C CYS A 138 -3.45 9.23 -1.21
N LEU A 139 -3.42 9.62 0.07
CA LEU A 139 -3.69 8.77 1.24
C LEU A 139 -4.94 9.24 2.01
N ARG A 140 -5.89 9.86 1.31
CA ARG A 140 -7.09 10.42 1.93
C ARG A 140 -7.92 9.31 2.56
N ASP A 141 -8.27 9.47 3.83
CA ASP A 141 -9.09 8.51 4.58
C ASP A 141 -8.54 7.07 4.58
N THR A 142 -7.25 6.88 4.26
CA THR A 142 -6.58 5.58 4.26
C THR A 142 -6.37 5.10 5.70
N ASN A 143 -6.62 3.81 5.93
CA ASN A 143 -6.46 3.19 7.23
C ASN A 143 -5.17 2.35 7.31
N PHE A 144 -4.16 2.87 7.99
CA PHE A 144 -2.89 2.22 8.33
C PHE A 144 -2.84 1.73 9.79
N THR A 145 -3.99 1.48 10.43
CA THR A 145 -4.02 1.07 11.84
C THR A 145 -3.22 -0.23 12.05
N GLY A 146 -2.23 -0.20 12.94
CA GLY A 146 -1.39 -1.36 13.25
C GLY A 146 -0.44 -1.79 12.13
N VAL A 147 -0.20 -0.95 11.12
CA VAL A 147 0.71 -1.30 10.01
C VAL A 147 2.17 -1.33 10.45
N PHE A 148 2.97 -2.18 9.81
CA PHE A 148 4.43 -2.21 9.96
C PHE A 148 5.11 -1.45 8.81
N ALA A 149 5.27 -0.13 8.96
CA ALA A 149 5.75 0.80 7.92
C ALA A 149 7.12 1.42 8.28
N MET A 150 8.03 0.59 8.77
CA MET A 150 9.39 1.00 9.11
C MET A 150 10.14 1.46 7.85
N SER A 151 10.81 2.62 7.93
CA SER A 151 11.58 3.19 6.81
C SER A 151 10.78 3.38 5.51
N THR A 152 9.45 3.44 5.60
CA THR A 152 8.56 3.67 4.45
C THR A 152 8.66 5.13 4.01
N ASP A 153 8.71 5.34 2.70
CA ASP A 153 8.83 6.66 2.10
C ASP A 153 7.45 7.24 1.76
N PHE A 154 7.00 8.22 2.54
CA PHE A 154 5.77 8.99 2.35
C PHE A 154 6.04 10.39 1.79
N ARG A 155 7.21 10.65 1.18
CA ARG A 155 7.55 12.00 0.71
C ARG A 155 6.53 12.55 -0.26
N SER A 156 6.14 13.81 -0.06
CA SER A 156 5.16 14.50 -0.90
C SER A 156 3.80 13.81 -1.04
N SER A 157 3.43 12.92 -0.10
CA SER A 157 2.08 12.35 -0.08
C SER A 157 1.05 13.35 0.43
N ILE A 158 -0.21 13.11 0.09
CA ILE A 158 -1.35 13.87 0.59
C ILE A 158 -2.09 13.01 1.61
N CYS A 159 -1.88 13.27 2.90
CA CYS A 159 -2.53 12.58 4.01
C CYS A 159 -3.61 13.49 4.60
N SER A 160 -4.87 13.19 4.29
CA SER A 160 -6.02 13.92 4.82
C SER A 160 -6.96 12.91 5.47
N GLY A 161 -7.20 12.99 6.78
CA GLY A 161 -8.02 11.99 7.48
C GLY A 161 -7.38 10.60 7.57
N THR A 162 -6.06 10.50 7.38
CA THR A 162 -5.33 9.23 7.39
C THR A 162 -5.15 8.70 8.82
N TYR A 163 -5.31 7.38 9.02
CA TYR A 163 -5.20 6.74 10.33
C TYR A 163 -3.92 5.90 10.43
N PHE A 164 -2.92 6.36 11.18
CA PHE A 164 -1.70 5.61 11.54
C PHE A 164 -1.75 5.09 12.99
N LYS A 165 -2.95 4.93 13.56
CA LYS A 165 -3.11 4.50 14.94
C LYS A 165 -2.39 3.17 15.21
N ALA A 166 -1.59 3.10 16.27
CA ALA A 166 -0.78 1.94 16.64
C ALA A 166 0.16 1.41 15.53
N ALA A 167 0.46 2.22 14.52
CA ALA A 167 1.41 1.86 13.47
C ALA A 167 2.84 1.89 13.97
N ASN A 168 3.69 1.02 13.43
CA ASN A 168 5.13 1.16 13.56
C ASN A 168 5.65 1.95 12.35
N LEU A 169 6.05 3.20 12.58
CA LEU A 169 6.56 4.11 11.56
C LEU A 169 8.05 4.42 11.75
N THR A 170 8.80 3.64 12.54
CA THR A 170 10.20 3.98 12.85
C THR A 170 11.02 4.25 11.58
N GLY A 171 11.67 5.42 11.52
CA GLY A 171 12.45 5.88 10.38
C GLY A 171 11.67 6.24 9.11
N ALA A 172 10.33 6.27 9.14
CA ALA A 172 9.53 6.69 7.99
C ALA A 172 9.77 8.16 7.62
N ILE A 173 9.57 8.51 6.36
CA ILE A 173 9.92 9.83 5.82
C ILE A 173 8.68 10.54 5.30
N PHE A 174 8.29 11.66 5.90
CA PHE A 174 7.14 12.49 5.53
C PHE A 174 7.51 13.85 4.93
N ARG A 175 8.77 14.04 4.49
CA ARG A 175 9.20 15.34 3.94
C ARG A 175 8.35 15.79 2.76
N GLY A 176 7.92 17.05 2.79
CA GLY A 176 7.04 17.62 1.77
C GLY A 176 5.64 17.02 1.73
N ALA A 177 5.27 16.12 2.64
CA ALA A 177 3.92 15.61 2.74
C ALA A 177 2.97 16.68 3.31
N SER A 178 1.69 16.57 2.96
CA SER A 178 0.61 17.34 3.58
C SER A 178 -0.09 16.44 4.60
N LEU A 179 -0.04 16.78 5.88
CA LEU A 179 -0.67 16.05 6.96
C LEU A 179 -1.78 16.91 7.57
N VAL A 180 -3.03 16.54 7.28
CA VAL A 180 -4.24 17.22 7.77
C VAL A 180 -5.17 16.20 8.42
N SER A 181 -5.56 16.43 9.68
CA SER A 181 -6.46 15.52 10.41
C SER A 181 -5.93 14.07 10.46
N VAL A 182 -4.62 13.91 10.65
CA VAL A 182 -3.96 12.60 10.69
C VAL A 182 -3.89 12.07 12.11
N ASP A 183 -4.24 10.80 12.30
CA ASP A 183 -4.20 10.15 13.61
C ASP A 183 -2.95 9.26 13.75
N PHE A 184 -1.96 9.70 14.55
CA PHE A 184 -0.79 8.90 14.95
C PHE A 184 -0.91 8.33 16.37
N SER A 185 -2.12 8.23 16.93
CA SER A 185 -2.28 7.78 18.31
C SER A 185 -1.66 6.40 18.54
N PHE A 186 -0.90 6.23 19.61
CA PHE A 186 -0.18 4.99 19.94
C PHE A 186 0.84 4.52 18.89
N ALA A 187 1.14 5.33 17.88
CA ALA A 187 2.13 4.99 16.86
C ALA A 187 3.56 5.10 17.42
N ASP A 188 4.46 4.30 16.85
CA ASP A 188 5.89 4.44 17.06
C ASP A 188 6.51 5.33 15.99
N LEU A 189 6.95 6.52 16.40
CA LEU A 189 7.47 7.59 15.56
C LEU A 189 8.98 7.82 15.74
N GLY A 190 9.69 6.89 16.40
CA GLY A 190 11.14 6.99 16.57
C GLY A 190 11.86 7.21 15.24
N GLY A 191 12.66 8.26 15.14
CA GLY A 191 13.39 8.59 13.91
C GLY A 191 12.54 8.98 12.70
N VAL A 192 11.24 9.21 12.85
CA VAL A 192 10.40 9.70 11.74
C VAL A 192 10.84 11.09 11.32
N ASP A 193 10.94 11.31 10.01
CA ASP A 193 11.29 12.60 9.44
C ASP A 193 10.04 13.37 8.96
N PHE A 194 9.50 14.23 9.84
CA PHE A 194 8.47 15.22 9.50
C PHE A 194 9.06 16.58 9.11
N SER A 195 10.38 16.70 8.89
CA SER A 195 10.96 17.97 8.45
C SER A 195 10.40 18.38 7.08
N ASP A 196 10.22 19.67 6.87
CA ASP A 196 9.72 20.23 5.61
C ASP A 196 8.35 19.68 5.15
N THR A 197 7.50 19.16 6.03
CA THR A 197 6.09 18.90 5.70
C THR A 197 5.43 20.19 5.23
N LEU A 198 4.63 20.12 4.16
CA LEU A 198 3.93 21.28 3.61
C LEU A 198 2.80 21.75 4.53
N VAL A 199 2.12 20.80 5.17
CA VAL A 199 1.03 21.04 6.13
C VAL A 199 1.18 20.04 7.27
N PHE A 200 0.98 20.51 8.50
CA PHE A 200 0.97 19.69 9.71
C PHE A 200 -0.11 20.23 10.67
N GLU A 201 -1.37 19.91 10.37
CA GLU A 201 -2.55 20.51 11.02
C GLU A 201 -3.51 19.41 11.50
N ASP A 202 -4.16 19.64 12.65
CA ASP A 202 -5.11 18.70 13.28
C ASP A 202 -4.56 17.27 13.47
N VAL A 203 -3.26 17.16 13.74
CA VAL A 203 -2.59 15.88 13.94
C VAL A 203 -2.78 15.40 15.38
N THR A 204 -3.25 14.16 15.54
CA THR A 204 -3.40 13.50 16.86
C THR A 204 -2.17 12.66 17.18
N LEU A 205 -1.59 12.87 18.36
CA LEU A 205 -0.35 12.20 18.83
C LEU A 205 -0.54 11.49 20.18
N GLU A 206 -1.78 11.28 20.62
CA GLU A 206 -2.08 10.69 21.92
C GLU A 206 -1.43 9.31 22.06
N GLY A 207 -0.63 9.11 23.11
CA GLY A 207 0.00 7.82 23.36
C GLY A 207 1.14 7.46 22.39
N SER A 208 1.51 8.35 21.46
CA SER A 208 2.61 8.08 20.52
C SER A 208 3.96 8.03 21.22
N ARG A 209 4.87 7.22 20.68
CA ARG A 209 6.28 7.16 21.08
C ARG A 209 7.13 7.89 20.05
N HIS A 210 8.05 8.71 20.51
CA HIS A 210 9.09 9.37 19.70
C HIS A 210 10.38 9.53 20.52
N ASP A 211 11.48 9.83 19.86
CA ASP A 211 12.79 10.01 20.49
C ASP A 211 13.54 11.22 19.91
N GLU A 212 14.78 11.43 20.36
CA GLU A 212 15.63 12.54 19.91
C GLU A 212 16.01 12.49 18.41
N SER A 213 15.82 11.34 17.76
CA SER A 213 16.08 11.18 16.33
C SER A 213 14.86 11.57 15.48
N THR A 214 13.65 11.63 16.05
CA THR A 214 12.44 12.10 15.38
C THR A 214 12.57 13.58 14.99
N GLN A 215 12.43 13.89 13.71
CA GLN A 215 12.52 15.25 13.19
C GLN A 215 11.12 15.83 13.05
N TRP A 216 10.85 16.93 13.75
CA TRP A 216 9.55 17.61 13.74
C TRP A 216 9.55 18.82 12.79
N PRO A 217 8.36 19.28 12.33
CA PRO A 217 8.26 20.53 11.58
C PRO A 217 8.79 21.71 12.40
N LYS A 218 9.37 22.71 11.73
CA LYS A 218 9.94 23.88 12.41
C LYS A 218 8.88 24.61 13.23
N GLY A 219 9.16 24.80 14.52
CA GLY A 219 8.27 25.52 15.45
C GLY A 219 7.15 24.65 16.04
N PHE A 220 7.04 23.38 15.63
CA PHE A 220 6.17 22.41 16.28
C PHE A 220 6.83 21.90 17.57
N ASN A 221 6.04 21.81 18.64
CA ASN A 221 6.48 21.20 19.90
C ASN A 221 5.61 19.97 20.17
N PRO A 222 6.16 18.75 20.06
CA PRO A 222 5.38 17.53 20.26
C PRO A 222 4.97 17.39 21.74
N PRO A 223 3.86 16.68 22.02
CA PRO A 223 3.56 16.25 23.38
C PRO A 223 4.65 15.29 23.91
N PRO A 224 4.73 15.07 25.23
CA PRO A 224 5.67 14.09 25.79
C PRO A 224 5.52 12.71 25.16
N SER A 225 6.65 12.10 24.85
CA SER A 225 6.71 10.73 24.34
C SER A 225 6.28 9.73 25.41
N VAL A 226 5.41 8.78 25.05
CA VAL A 226 5.10 7.65 25.92
C VAL A 226 6.24 6.64 25.83
N GLY A 227 7.14 6.65 26.81
CA GLY A 227 8.19 5.63 26.93
C GLY A 227 9.64 6.11 27.09
N VAL A 228 9.89 7.35 27.54
CA VAL A 228 11.20 7.70 28.13
C VAL A 228 11.07 7.90 29.64
N THR A 229 10.54 6.91 30.35
CA THR A 229 10.97 6.73 31.74
C THR A 229 12.31 6.04 31.65
N HIS A 230 13.37 6.77 32.00
CA HIS A 230 14.67 6.18 32.34
C HIS A 230 14.41 4.91 33.17
N HIS A 231 14.80 3.76 32.62
CA HIS A 231 14.94 2.56 33.43
C HIS A 231 16.09 2.83 34.41
N GLU A 232 15.76 3.21 35.65
CA GLU A 232 16.58 2.90 36.83
C GLU A 232 16.45 1.41 37.18
#